data_AF-A0A2I0N453-F1
#
_entry.id   AF-A0A2I0N453-F1
#
_cell.length_a   1.000
_cell.length_b   1.000
_cell.length_c   1.000
_cell.angle_alpha   90.00
_cell.angle_beta   90.00
_cell.angle_gamma   90.00
#
_symmetry.space_group_name_H-M   'P 1'
#
loop_
_entity.id
_entity.type
_entity.pdbx_description
1 polymer ?
#
loop_
_entity_poly.entity_id
_entity_poly.type
_entity_poly.pdbx_seq_one_letter_code
_entity_poly.pdbx_strand_id
1 'polypeptide(L)'
;PTAEDVVFDYKIRKNGGKLIFVPDSLVWHRRRPTLKGYWRQVYRYGIGRAAANKKYPELKSWYHIVPTALIFAAGAWIALSAISLALLGWCVPFALAGAAVVGYLAGCIYGASVSYSQYKTFALVLKAAFLIPVGHLAWGLGYLKGMQ
;
A
#
# COMPACT_ATOMS: atom_id res chain seq x y z
N PRO A 1 19.79 1.62 -0.64
CA PRO A 1 18.48 1.00 -0.95
C PRO A 1 17.49 1.23 0.20
N THR A 2 16.19 1.35 -0.05
CA THR A 2 15.21 1.71 1.01
C THR A 2 14.71 0.53 1.86
N ALA A 3 15.15 -0.70 1.58
CA ALA A 3 14.80 -1.91 2.33
C ALA A 3 16.04 -2.57 2.97
N GLU A 4 17.03 -1.75 3.34
CA GLU A 4 18.28 -2.21 3.97
C GLU A 4 18.03 -2.87 5.33
N ASP A 5 17.11 -2.32 6.12
CA ASP A 5 16.63 -2.87 7.39
C ASP A 5 16.12 -4.31 7.22
N VAL A 6 15.24 -4.54 6.26
CA VAL A 6 14.64 -5.86 6.06
C VAL A 6 15.65 -6.87 5.51
N VAL A 7 16.57 -6.42 4.65
CA VAL A 7 17.66 -7.26 4.16
C VAL A 7 18.61 -7.61 5.30
N PHE A 8 18.89 -6.68 6.22
CA PHE A 8 19.72 -6.93 7.39
C PHE A 8 19.07 -7.93 8.34
N ASP A 9 17.79 -7.73 8.67
CA ASP A 9 17.00 -8.67 9.49
C ASP A 9 16.94 -10.07 8.90
N TYR A 10 16.83 -10.16 7.57
CA TYR A 10 16.87 -11.43 6.85
C TYR A 10 18.23 -12.11 6.98
N LYS A 11 19.34 -11.37 6.81
CA LYS A 11 20.69 -11.91 6.95
C LYS A 11 20.98 -12.40 8.36
N ILE A 12 20.57 -11.65 9.39
CA ILE A 12 20.71 -12.08 10.80
C ILE A 12 20.01 -13.43 10.99
N ARG A 13 18.73 -13.52 10.60
CA ARG A 13 17.94 -14.76 10.74
C ARG A 13 18.52 -15.91 9.94
N LYS A 14 18.96 -15.65 8.70
CA LYS A 14 19.59 -16.66 7.83
C LYS A 14 20.88 -17.22 8.42
N ASN A 15 21.62 -16.42 9.19
CA ASN A 15 22.83 -16.83 9.89
C ASN A 15 22.57 -17.42 11.30
N GLY A 16 21.33 -17.78 11.61
CA GLY A 16 20.96 -18.36 12.91
C GLY A 16 20.78 -17.35 14.06
N GLY A 17 20.90 -16.05 13.78
CA GLY A 17 20.63 -14.99 14.75
C GLY A 17 19.15 -14.85 15.06
N LYS A 18 18.85 -14.33 16.26
CA LYS A 18 17.47 -14.09 16.74
C LYS A 18 17.20 -12.58 16.79
N LEU A 19 16.01 -12.18 16.35
CA LEU A 19 15.51 -10.82 16.53
C LEU A 19 14.65 -10.77 17.79
N ILE A 20 14.92 -9.80 18.66
CA ILE A 20 14.19 -9.61 19.92
C ILE A 20 13.26 -8.41 19.74
N PHE A 21 11.98 -8.61 20.06
CA PHE A 21 10.99 -7.53 20.07
C PHE A 21 10.85 -6.98 21.49
N VAL A 22 11.09 -5.68 21.66
CA VAL A 22 10.98 -4.99 22.95
C VAL A 22 9.82 -3.98 22.85
N PRO A 23 8.59 -4.36 23.27
CA PRO A 23 7.40 -3.54 23.07
C PRO A 23 7.42 -2.21 23.83
N ASP A 24 8.13 -2.17 24.97
CA ASP A 24 8.20 -0.99 25.84
C ASP A 24 9.26 0.04 25.40
N SER A 25 9.96 -0.24 24.30
CA SER A 25 10.96 0.68 23.76
C SER A 25 10.31 1.88 23.06
N LEU A 26 10.55 3.09 23.59
CA LEU A 26 10.05 4.33 23.02
C LEU A 26 11.00 4.85 21.92
N VAL A 27 10.49 4.93 20.70
CA VAL A 27 11.22 5.49 19.56
C VAL A 27 10.46 6.69 19.00
N TRP A 28 11.07 7.86 19.07
CA TRP A 28 10.52 9.09 18.50
C TRP A 28 10.68 9.07 16.98
N HIS A 29 9.55 9.02 16.26
CA HIS A 29 9.55 9.01 14.80
C HIS A 29 8.97 10.30 14.21
N ARG A 30 9.72 10.95 13.33
CA ARG A 30 9.27 12.13 12.60
C ARG A 30 8.57 11.75 11.30
N ARG A 31 7.27 12.04 11.20
CA ARG A 31 6.51 11.86 9.95
C ARG A 31 6.77 13.00 8.96
N ARG A 32 6.50 12.73 7.68
CA ARG A 32 6.59 13.76 6.63
C ARG A 32 5.39 14.71 6.76
N PRO A 33 5.61 16.03 6.76
CA PRO A 33 4.54 17.00 6.96
C PRO A 33 3.70 17.25 5.71
N THR A 34 4.16 16.81 4.53
CA THR A 34 3.50 17.10 3.24
C THR A 34 3.09 15.82 2.52
N LEU A 35 2.00 15.91 1.75
CA LEU A 35 1.51 14.82 0.91
C LEU A 35 2.57 14.36 -0.11
N LYS A 36 3.28 15.31 -0.74
CA LYS A 36 4.41 15.03 -1.66
C LYS A 36 5.54 14.28 -0.97
N GLY A 37 5.86 14.65 0.27
CA GLY A 37 6.86 13.95 1.08
C GLY A 37 6.44 12.53 1.44
N TYR A 38 5.18 12.36 1.85
CA TYR A 38 4.58 11.05 2.12
C TYR A 38 4.59 10.15 0.87
N TRP A 39 4.09 10.65 -0.27
CA TRP A 39 4.11 9.94 -1.55
C TRP A 39 5.50 9.46 -1.91
N ARG A 40 6.50 10.36 -1.90
CA ARG A 40 7.88 10.02 -2.25
C ARG A 40 8.45 8.95 -1.31
N GLN A 41 8.13 9.02 -0.03
CA GLN A 41 8.57 8.02 0.94
C GLN A 41 8.00 6.64 0.62
N VAL A 42 6.66 6.53 0.48
CA VAL A 42 6.00 5.24 0.22
C VAL A 42 6.39 4.67 -1.15
N TYR A 43 6.51 5.52 -2.17
CA TYR A 43 6.98 5.13 -3.49
C TYR A 43 8.39 4.52 -3.45
N ARG A 44 9.33 5.17 -2.73
CA ARG A 44 10.68 4.63 -2.56
C ARG A 44 10.66 3.34 -1.74
N TYR A 45 9.78 3.18 -0.76
CA TYR A 45 9.61 1.91 -0.06
C TYR A 45 9.17 0.79 -1.00
N GLY A 46 8.21 1.06 -1.90
CA GLY A 46 7.81 0.12 -2.95
C GLY A 46 9.00 -0.34 -3.81
N ILE A 47 9.82 0.60 -4.30
CA ILE A 47 11.03 0.29 -5.09
C ILE A 47 12.00 -0.58 -4.30
N GLY A 48 12.31 -0.17 -3.06
CA GLY A 48 13.26 -0.89 -2.21
C GLY A 48 12.79 -2.30 -1.89
N ARG A 49 11.51 -2.46 -1.58
CA ARG A 49 10.89 -3.76 -1.32
C ARG A 49 10.95 -4.65 -2.56
N ALA A 50 10.62 -4.13 -3.74
CA ALA A 50 10.70 -4.88 -4.98
C ALA A 50 12.13 -5.34 -5.29
N ALA A 51 13.13 -4.46 -5.13
CA ALA A 51 14.53 -4.81 -5.30
C ALA A 51 15.00 -5.88 -4.29
N ALA A 52 14.60 -5.77 -3.02
CA ALA A 52 14.90 -6.78 -2.00
C ALA A 52 14.25 -8.12 -2.32
N ASN A 53 12.98 -8.11 -2.74
CA ASN A 53 12.24 -9.29 -3.15
C ASN A 53 12.85 -9.96 -4.40
N LYS A 54 13.35 -9.18 -5.37
CA LYS A 54 14.04 -9.69 -6.57
C LYS A 54 15.34 -10.39 -6.20
N LYS A 55 16.09 -9.84 -5.24
CA LYS A 55 17.37 -10.39 -4.76
C LYS A 55 17.19 -11.58 -3.81
N TYR A 56 16.19 -11.54 -2.95
CA TYR A 56 15.88 -12.56 -1.93
C TYR A 56 14.40 -12.95 -2.06
N PRO A 57 14.07 -13.94 -2.91
CA PRO A 57 12.69 -14.37 -3.14
C PRO A 57 11.95 -14.82 -1.88
N GLU A 58 12.66 -15.27 -0.84
CA GLU A 58 12.10 -15.69 0.43
C GLU A 58 11.51 -14.53 1.24
N LEU A 59 11.85 -13.29 0.90
CA LEU A 59 11.23 -12.08 1.47
C LEU A 59 9.88 -11.73 0.81
N LYS A 60 9.53 -12.38 -0.31
CA LYS A 60 8.27 -12.12 -1.01
C LYS A 60 7.10 -12.59 -0.18
N SER A 61 6.03 -11.81 -0.26
CA SER A 61 4.72 -12.17 0.28
C SER A 61 3.66 -11.65 -0.66
N TRP A 62 2.53 -12.34 -0.73
CA TRP A 62 1.41 -12.03 -1.63
C TRP A 62 0.89 -10.61 -1.40
N TYR A 63 0.87 -10.11 -0.16
CA TYR A 63 0.36 -8.76 0.12
C TYR A 63 1.26 -7.64 -0.43
N HIS A 64 2.54 -7.93 -0.76
CA HIS A 64 3.41 -6.92 -1.37
C HIS A 64 2.95 -6.53 -2.79
N ILE A 65 2.31 -7.45 -3.51
CA ILE A 65 1.83 -7.23 -4.89
C ILE A 65 0.39 -6.69 -4.95
N VAL A 66 -0.37 -6.80 -3.85
CA VAL A 66 -1.79 -6.40 -3.81
C VAL A 66 -2.02 -4.97 -4.29
N PRO A 67 -1.28 -3.94 -3.81
CA PRO A 67 -1.53 -2.58 -4.28
C PRO A 67 -1.24 -2.40 -5.78
N THR A 68 -0.23 -3.09 -6.32
CA THR A 68 0.05 -3.08 -7.76
C THR A 68 -1.05 -3.78 -8.55
N ALA A 69 -1.52 -4.94 -8.09
CA ALA A 69 -2.62 -5.68 -8.72
C ALA A 69 -3.93 -4.87 -8.73
N LEU A 70 -4.23 -4.16 -7.65
CA LEU A 70 -5.40 -3.28 -7.56
C LEU A 70 -5.36 -2.13 -8.60
N ILE A 71 -4.18 -1.57 -8.89
CA ILE A 71 -4.03 -0.55 -9.94
C ILE A 71 -4.41 -1.13 -11.31
N PHE A 72 -3.90 -2.31 -11.66
CA PHE A 72 -4.23 -2.96 -12.93
C PHE A 72 -5.68 -3.38 -13.01
N ALA A 73 -6.23 -3.94 -11.92
CA ALA A 73 -7.64 -4.32 -11.85
C ALA A 73 -8.56 -3.11 -12.03
N ALA A 74 -8.26 -1.98 -11.38
CA ALA A 74 -9.00 -0.73 -11.54
C ALA A 74 -8.91 -0.20 -12.98
N GLY A 75 -7.72 -0.20 -13.58
CA GLY A 75 -7.53 0.24 -14.98
C GLY A 75 -8.29 -0.64 -15.98
N ALA A 76 -8.20 -1.96 -15.83
CA ALA A 76 -8.93 -2.91 -16.67
C ALA A 76 -10.45 -2.73 -16.53
N TRP A 77 -10.95 -2.54 -15.31
CA TRP A 77 -12.37 -2.32 -15.06
C TRP A 77 -12.89 -1.04 -15.71
N ILE A 78 -12.14 0.06 -15.64
CA ILE A 78 -12.48 1.33 -16.29
C ILE A 78 -12.56 1.14 -17.82
N ALA A 79 -11.57 0.45 -18.40
CA ALA A 79 -11.55 0.19 -19.84
C ALA A 79 -12.74 -0.67 -20.28
N LEU A 80 -13.03 -1.76 -19.56
CA LEU A 80 -14.18 -2.64 -19.85
C LEU A 80 -15.52 -1.91 -19.68
N SER A 81 -15.64 -1.03 -18.69
CA SER A 81 -16.85 -0.23 -18.48
C SER A 81 -17.07 0.75 -19.63
N ALA A 82 -16.02 1.40 -20.12
CA ALA A 82 -16.09 2.29 -21.28
C ALA A 82 -16.50 1.54 -22.56
N ILE A 83 -15.93 0.35 -22.79
CA ILE A 83 -16.28 -0.52 -23.93
C ILE A 83 -17.74 -0.96 -23.83
N SER A 84 -18.19 -1.40 -22.65
CA SER A 84 -19.58 -1.84 -22.45
C SER A 84 -20.58 -0.71 -22.67
N LEU A 85 -20.26 0.51 -22.25
CA LEU A 85 -21.12 1.68 -22.51
C LEU A 85 -21.17 1.98 -24.01
N ALA A 86 -20.02 1.95 -24.69
CA ALA A 86 -19.93 2.24 -26.12
C ALA A 86 -20.64 1.21 -27.01
N LEU A 87 -20.56 -0.08 -26.66
CA LEU A 87 -21.10 -1.17 -27.48
C LEU A 87 -22.53 -1.58 -27.12
N LEU A 88 -22.90 -1.51 -25.84
CA LEU A 88 -24.14 -2.11 -25.33
C LEU A 88 -25.10 -1.07 -24.72
N GLY A 89 -24.66 0.18 -24.53
CA GLY A 89 -25.48 1.24 -23.92
C GLY A 89 -25.84 0.99 -22.44
N TRP A 90 -25.20 0.01 -21.80
CA TRP A 90 -25.51 -0.44 -20.44
C TRP A 90 -24.58 0.15 -19.39
N CYS A 91 -25.14 0.45 -18.21
CA CYS A 91 -24.45 1.06 -17.07
C CYS A 91 -24.12 0.07 -15.94
N VAL A 92 -24.44 -1.22 -16.06
CA VAL A 92 -24.19 -2.23 -14.99
C VAL A 92 -22.70 -2.29 -14.58
N PRO A 93 -21.72 -2.25 -15.49
CA PRO A 93 -20.30 -2.18 -15.10
C PRO A 93 -19.94 -0.92 -14.31
N PHE A 94 -20.63 0.21 -14.57
CA PHE A 94 -20.47 1.45 -13.81
C PHE A 94 -21.06 1.34 -12.41
N ALA A 95 -22.22 0.72 -12.25
CA ALA A 95 -22.83 0.49 -10.93
C ALA A 95 -21.95 -0.41 -10.05
N LEU A 96 -21.42 -1.49 -10.63
CA LEU A 96 -20.48 -2.38 -9.95
C LEU A 96 -19.13 -1.69 -9.65
N ALA A 97 -18.63 -0.83 -10.55
CA ALA A 97 -17.45 0.01 -10.29
C ALA A 97 -17.68 0.94 -9.08
N GLY A 98 -18.83 1.61 -9.06
CA GLY A 98 -19.24 2.49 -7.97
C GLY A 98 -19.29 1.74 -6.64
N ALA A 99 -19.93 0.56 -6.61
CA ALA A 99 -20.00 -0.29 -5.43
C ALA A 99 -18.60 -0.73 -4.96
N ALA A 100 -17.71 -1.12 -5.88
CA ALA A 100 -16.34 -1.52 -5.53
C ALA A 100 -15.52 -0.36 -4.95
N VAL A 101 -15.63 0.84 -5.53
CA VAL A 101 -14.97 2.05 -5.01
C VAL A 101 -15.51 2.40 -3.63
N VAL A 102 -16.83 2.40 -3.44
CA VAL A 102 -17.47 2.66 -2.15
C VAL A 102 -17.04 1.64 -1.11
N GLY A 103 -17.03 0.34 -1.45
CA GLY A 103 -16.58 -0.72 -0.56
C GLY A 103 -15.10 -0.57 -0.16
N TYR A 104 -14.24 -0.22 -1.12
CA TYR A 104 -12.83 0.05 -0.84
C TYR A 104 -12.62 1.27 0.08
N LEU A 105 -13.34 2.37 -0.17
CA LEU A 105 -13.28 3.57 0.67
C LEU A 105 -13.82 3.29 2.08
N ALA A 106 -14.91 2.52 2.20
CA ALA A 106 -15.43 2.05 3.48
C ALA A 106 -14.39 1.20 4.22
N GLY A 107 -13.69 0.31 3.51
CA GLY A 107 -12.56 -0.46 4.05
C GLY A 107 -11.40 0.43 4.53
N CYS A 108 -11.07 1.50 3.82
CA CYS A 108 -10.06 2.46 4.24
C CYS A 108 -10.47 3.21 5.52
N ILE A 109 -11.75 3.61 5.62
CA ILE A 109 -12.30 4.25 6.82
C ILE A 109 -12.28 3.28 8.00
N TYR A 110 -12.72 2.03 7.80
CA TYR A 110 -12.70 0.99 8.82
C TYR A 110 -11.26 0.70 9.29
N GLY A 111 -10.33 0.49 8.36
CA GLY A 111 -8.92 0.28 8.70
C GLY A 111 -8.31 1.45 9.48
N ALA A 112 -8.65 2.69 9.09
CA ALA A 112 -8.24 3.88 9.81
C ALA A 112 -8.87 3.96 11.21
N SER A 113 -10.15 3.58 11.37
CA SER A 113 -10.86 3.67 12.65
C SER A 113 -10.36 2.65 13.67
N VAL A 114 -10.00 1.44 13.24
CA VAL A 114 -9.48 0.38 14.13
C VAL A 114 -7.96 0.50 14.40
N SER A 115 -7.23 1.31 13.63
CA SER A 115 -5.79 1.50 13.80
C SER A 115 -5.39 2.02 15.19
N TYR A 116 -4.27 1.57 15.77
CA TYR A 116 -3.83 2.11 17.07
C TYR A 116 -3.25 3.52 16.94
N SER A 117 -3.71 4.45 17.77
CA SER A 117 -3.14 5.78 17.94
C SER A 117 -3.50 6.35 19.31
N GLN A 118 -2.49 6.83 20.04
CA GLN A 118 -2.69 7.49 21.35
C GLN A 118 -3.47 8.82 21.24
N TYR A 119 -3.49 9.44 20.04
CA TYR A 119 -4.10 10.74 19.78
C TYR A 119 -5.21 10.63 18.73
N LYS A 120 -5.95 9.52 18.72
CA LYS A 120 -6.99 9.25 17.71
C LYS A 120 -8.14 10.24 17.85
N THR A 121 -8.41 10.96 16.75
CA THR A 121 -9.57 11.84 16.62
C THR A 121 -10.32 11.50 15.33
N PHE A 122 -11.58 11.92 15.23
CA PHE A 122 -12.37 11.75 13.99
C PHE A 122 -11.66 12.36 12.77
N ALA A 123 -11.11 13.58 12.93
CA ALA A 123 -10.34 14.24 11.88
C ALA A 123 -9.07 13.45 11.49
N LEU A 124 -8.41 12.79 12.45
CA LEU A 124 -7.26 11.92 12.15
C LEU A 124 -7.69 10.68 11.35
N VAL A 125 -8.83 10.07 11.68
CA VAL A 125 -9.38 8.92 10.95
C VAL A 125 -9.68 9.30 9.51
N LEU A 126 -10.33 10.44 9.26
CA LEU A 126 -10.60 10.91 7.90
C LEU A 126 -9.30 11.19 7.11
N LYS A 127 -8.33 11.86 7.73
CA LYS A 127 -7.01 12.10 7.10
C LYS A 127 -6.30 10.78 6.78
N ALA A 128 -6.32 9.81 7.70
CA ALA A 128 -5.72 8.50 7.50
C ALA A 128 -6.44 7.71 6.39
N ALA A 129 -7.77 7.71 6.37
CA ALA A 129 -8.59 7.09 5.34
C ALA A 129 -8.28 7.65 3.95
N PHE A 130 -7.99 8.95 3.83
CA PHE A 130 -7.52 9.57 2.59
C PHE A 130 -6.07 9.17 2.23
N LEU A 131 -5.18 9.09 3.21
CA LEU A 131 -3.77 8.75 2.97
C LEU A 131 -3.56 7.28 2.59
N ILE A 132 -4.44 6.37 3.00
CA ILE A 132 -4.34 4.93 2.67
C ILE A 132 -4.35 4.69 1.15
N PRO A 133 -5.35 5.17 0.37
CA PRO A 133 -5.33 5.06 -1.09
C PRO A 133 -4.12 5.70 -1.74
N VAL A 134 -3.70 6.88 -1.26
CA VAL A 134 -2.48 7.55 -1.74
C VAL A 134 -1.26 6.64 -1.52
N GLY A 135 -1.19 6.00 -0.36
CA GLY A 135 -0.16 5.03 -0.01
C GLY A 135 -0.19 3.78 -0.90
N HIS A 136 -1.37 3.21 -1.15
CA HIS A 136 -1.53 2.06 -2.05
C HIS A 136 -1.09 2.40 -3.48
N LEU A 137 -1.45 3.57 -4.00
CA LEU A 137 -0.99 4.04 -5.31
C LEU A 137 0.53 4.25 -5.34
N ALA A 138 1.08 4.98 -4.38
CA ALA A 138 2.52 5.24 -4.29
C ALA A 138 3.31 3.94 -4.17
N TRP A 139 2.90 3.03 -3.28
CA TRP A 139 3.51 1.71 -3.10
C TRP A 139 3.41 0.89 -4.38
N GLY A 140 2.20 0.78 -4.96
CA GLY A 140 1.95 -0.06 -6.11
C GLY A 140 2.76 0.34 -7.33
N LEU A 141 2.86 1.65 -7.61
CA LEU A 141 3.71 2.21 -8.66
C LEU A 141 5.20 2.03 -8.36
N GLY A 142 5.61 2.22 -7.10
CA GLY A 142 6.99 2.05 -6.68
C GLY A 142 7.44 0.59 -6.78
N TYR A 143 6.60 -0.33 -6.35
CA TYR A 143 6.85 -1.77 -6.41
C TYR A 143 6.95 -2.22 -7.87
N LEU A 144 6.01 -1.81 -8.73
CA LEU A 144 6.08 -2.07 -10.17
C LEU A 144 7.40 -1.57 -10.77
N LYS A 145 7.81 -0.34 -10.43
CA LYS A 145 9.06 0.25 -10.92
C LYS A 145 10.30 -0.53 -10.47
N GLY A 146 10.33 -1.02 -9.23
CA GLY A 146 11.47 -1.78 -8.71
C GLY A 146 11.53 -3.24 -9.17
N MET A 147 10.46 -3.76 -9.78
CA MET A 147 10.44 -5.10 -10.37
C MET A 147 11.05 -5.16 -11.77
N GLN A 148 10.98 -4.04 -12.52
CA GLN A 148 11.69 -3.85 -13.80
C GLN A 148 13.20 -4.08 -13.61
#